data_AF-A0AAU9VTL5-F1
#
_entry.id   AF-A0AAU9VTL5-F1
#
_cell.length_a   1.000
_cell.length_b   1.000
_cell.length_c   1.000
_cell.angle_alpha   90.00
_cell.angle_beta   90.00
_cell.angle_gamma   90.00
#
_symmetry.space_group_name_H-M   'P 1'
#
loop_
_entity.id
_entity.type
_entity.pdbx_description
1 polymer ?
#
loop_
_entity_poly.entity_id
_entity_poly.type
_entity_poly.pdbx_seq_one_letter_code
_entity_poly.pdbx_strand_id
1 'polypeptide(L)'
;MSSGDDIFAEPMLDTDEYLEKYMQQLIKLDKQGLLPDLTETLRYKVYSIQGSGISAHKSIVLSTNDEQFVSVELGIDTIKGRRHIYPVTRKIDKDLKPEMEYLGVIEATGEDLIAKAIAVMKHFGRYFMFGNNCHDFCDRYLEAIGLKEAQTVTDADKVGISAIIASIIPGLFAFKR
;
A
#
# COMPACT_ATOMS: atom_id res chain seq x y z
N MET A 1 -9.57 22.53 -14.85
CA MET A 1 -10.87 22.72 -14.17
C MET A 1 -11.08 21.48 -13.30
N SER A 2 -10.82 21.57 -11.99
CA SER A 2 -11.07 20.48 -11.05
C SER A 2 -12.57 20.49 -10.76
N SER A 3 -13.30 19.45 -11.21
CA SER A 3 -14.66 19.24 -10.72
C SER A 3 -14.55 18.90 -9.23
N GLY A 4 -15.50 19.35 -8.42
CA GLY A 4 -15.54 19.12 -6.97
C GLY A 4 -15.62 17.64 -6.54
N ASP A 5 -15.42 16.71 -7.46
CA ASP A 5 -15.49 15.26 -7.25
C ASP A 5 -14.20 14.67 -6.67
N ASP A 6 -13.06 15.36 -6.78
CA ASP A 6 -11.80 14.88 -6.18
C ASP A 6 -11.77 14.97 -4.65
N ILE A 7 -12.74 15.64 -4.05
CA ILE A 7 -12.76 15.99 -2.63
C ILE A 7 -13.06 14.76 -1.74
N PHE A 8 -13.86 13.80 -2.21
CA PHE A 8 -14.31 12.66 -1.38
C PHE A 8 -14.22 11.31 -2.11
N ALA A 9 -13.92 10.26 -1.36
CA ALA A 9 -14.13 8.87 -1.78
C ALA A 9 -14.52 7.98 -0.58
N GLU A 10 -15.41 7.02 -0.80
CA GLU A 10 -15.82 6.06 0.24
C GLU A 10 -14.70 5.03 0.48
N PRO A 11 -14.54 4.46 1.69
CA PRO A 11 -13.67 3.31 1.86
C PRO A 11 -14.17 2.21 0.92
N MET A 12 -13.31 1.76 0.00
CA MET A 12 -13.45 0.41 -0.53
C MET A 12 -12.81 -0.44 0.57
N LEU A 13 -13.60 -1.12 1.40
CA LEU A 13 -13.28 -2.44 1.95
C LEU A 13 -14.29 -2.89 3.02
N ASP A 14 -15.07 -3.91 2.62
CA ASP A 14 -15.65 -5.03 3.39
C ASP A 14 -16.15 -6.12 2.40
N THR A 15 -15.60 -6.19 1.17
CA THR A 15 -16.03 -7.16 0.13
C THR A 15 -14.85 -7.80 -0.59
N ASP A 16 -14.99 -9.08 -0.94
CA ASP A 16 -13.95 -9.92 -1.55
C ASP A 16 -13.48 -9.41 -2.92
N GLU A 17 -14.36 -8.76 -3.69
CA GLU A 17 -14.08 -8.21 -5.03
C GLU A 17 -12.91 -7.19 -5.01
N TYR A 18 -12.79 -6.42 -3.93
CA TYR A 18 -11.79 -5.36 -3.81
C TYR A 18 -10.41 -5.90 -3.42
N LEU A 19 -10.39 -6.88 -2.51
CA LEU A 19 -9.17 -7.60 -2.17
C LEU A 19 -8.66 -8.37 -3.39
N GLU A 20 -9.55 -8.97 -4.18
CA GLU A 20 -9.18 -9.64 -5.43
C GLU A 20 -8.46 -8.69 -6.40
N LYS A 21 -8.98 -7.47 -6.61
CA LYS A 21 -8.30 -6.49 -7.47
C LYS A 21 -6.90 -6.13 -6.98
N TYR A 22 -6.71 -6.02 -5.67
CA TYR A 22 -5.39 -5.77 -5.10
C TYR A 22 -4.47 -6.98 -5.27
N MET A 23 -4.99 -8.20 -5.04
CA MET A 23 -4.25 -9.45 -5.26
C MET A 23 -3.82 -9.61 -6.71
N GLN A 24 -4.66 -9.29 -7.69
CA GLN A 24 -4.30 -9.37 -9.11
C GLN A 24 -3.15 -8.41 -9.47
N GLN A 25 -3.06 -7.24 -8.83
CA GLN A 25 -1.91 -6.33 -9.00
C GLN A 25 -0.63 -6.96 -8.45
N LEU A 26 -0.69 -7.57 -7.26
CA LEU A 26 0.45 -8.25 -6.64
C LEU A 26 0.91 -9.45 -7.49
N ILE A 27 -0.02 -10.30 -7.96
CA ILE A 27 0.28 -11.43 -8.85
C ILE A 27 0.94 -10.95 -10.15
N LYS A 28 0.50 -9.82 -10.71
CA LYS A 28 1.11 -9.26 -11.91
C LYS A 28 2.55 -8.82 -11.67
N LEU A 29 2.84 -8.19 -10.54
CA LEU A 29 4.20 -7.77 -10.18
C LEU A 29 5.10 -8.97 -9.90
N ASP A 30 4.59 -10.00 -9.21
CA ASP A 30 5.29 -11.27 -8.97
C ASP A 30 5.67 -11.96 -10.28
N LYS A 31 4.71 -12.09 -11.23
CA LYS A 31 4.97 -12.65 -12.57
C LYS A 31 5.99 -11.86 -13.39
N GLN A 32 6.15 -10.58 -13.10
CA GLN A 32 7.17 -9.73 -13.73
C GLN A 32 8.53 -9.82 -13.03
N GLY A 33 8.64 -10.61 -11.96
CA GLY A 33 9.84 -10.74 -11.14
C GLY A 33 10.18 -9.45 -10.39
N LEU A 34 9.19 -8.59 -10.12
CA LEU A 34 9.37 -7.28 -9.46
C LEU A 34 9.15 -7.33 -7.95
N LEU A 35 8.54 -8.41 -7.45
CA LEU A 35 8.41 -8.66 -6.02
C LEU A 35 9.51 -9.64 -5.59
N PRO A 36 10.14 -9.42 -4.42
CA PRO A 36 10.97 -10.44 -3.80
C PRO A 36 10.10 -11.59 -3.27
N ASP A 37 10.72 -12.65 -2.75
CA ASP A 37 9.95 -13.67 -2.04
C ASP A 37 9.21 -13.04 -0.84
N LEU A 38 7.88 -13.06 -0.90
CA LEU A 38 7.03 -12.40 0.08
C LEU A 38 7.03 -13.10 1.44
N THR A 39 7.46 -14.37 1.51
CA THR A 39 7.51 -15.17 2.75
C THR A 39 8.82 -15.04 3.51
N GLU A 40 9.89 -14.65 2.83
CA GLU A 40 11.19 -14.49 3.46
C GLU A 40 11.25 -13.19 4.26
N THR A 41 11.92 -13.23 5.41
CA THR A 41 12.25 -12.00 6.13
C THR A 41 13.40 -11.32 5.42
N LEU A 42 13.13 -10.17 4.84
CA LEU A 42 14.08 -9.40 4.04
C LEU A 42 14.27 -8.01 4.62
N ARG A 43 15.43 -7.43 4.30
CA ARG A 43 15.77 -6.06 4.66
C ARG A 43 15.25 -5.11 3.59
N TYR A 44 14.20 -4.35 3.90
CA TYR A 44 13.59 -3.37 3.00
C TYR A 44 14.11 -1.97 3.28
N LYS A 45 14.68 -1.34 2.26
CA LYS A 45 14.88 0.11 2.23
C LYS A 45 13.55 0.76 1.91
N VAL A 46 13.19 1.75 2.71
CA VAL A 46 11.94 2.47 2.60
C VAL A 46 12.23 3.90 2.18
N TYR A 47 11.46 4.38 1.21
CA TYR A 47 11.53 5.73 0.68
C TYR A 47 10.13 6.34 0.62
N SER A 48 10.05 7.65 0.43
CA SER A 48 8.87 8.31 -0.11
C SER A 48 9.17 9.00 -1.43
N ILE A 49 8.19 9.03 -2.31
CA ILE A 49 8.20 9.87 -3.51
C ILE A 49 6.91 10.68 -3.55
N GLN A 50 7.01 11.93 -3.98
CA GLN A 50 5.88 12.83 -4.10
C GLN A 50 5.89 13.47 -5.49
N GLY A 51 4.72 13.54 -6.14
CA GLY A 51 4.58 14.31 -7.37
C GLY A 51 4.84 15.81 -7.17
N SER A 52 4.79 16.61 -8.23
CA SER A 52 4.87 18.07 -8.15
C SER A 52 3.47 18.71 -8.08
N GLY A 53 3.28 19.69 -7.18
CA GLY A 53 2.05 20.50 -7.07
C GLY A 53 1.34 20.48 -5.69
N ILE A 54 0.35 21.38 -5.51
CA ILE A 54 -0.35 21.67 -4.22
C ILE A 54 -1.28 20.52 -3.75
N SER A 55 -1.36 19.42 -4.50
CA SER A 55 -2.13 18.21 -4.17
C SER A 55 -1.39 16.95 -4.61
N ALA A 56 -0.05 17.01 -4.62
CA ALA A 56 0.76 15.94 -5.18
C ALA A 56 0.60 14.63 -4.40
N HIS A 57 0.31 13.57 -5.15
CA HIS A 57 0.22 12.21 -4.64
C HIS A 57 1.54 11.80 -3.99
N LYS A 58 1.46 11.27 -2.76
CA LYS A 58 2.58 10.71 -2.01
C LYS A 58 2.48 9.20 -2.04
N SER A 59 3.62 8.54 -2.24
CA SER A 59 3.75 7.10 -2.24
C SER A 59 4.89 6.69 -1.30
N ILE A 60 4.72 5.58 -0.60
CA ILE A 60 5.84 4.91 0.09
C ILE A 60 6.43 3.90 -0.88
N VAL A 61 7.76 3.88 -1.03
CA VAL A 61 8.46 2.99 -1.96
C VAL A 61 9.32 2.01 -1.17
N LEU A 62 9.26 0.74 -1.55
CA LEU A 62 9.96 -0.36 -0.93
C LEU A 62 10.95 -0.97 -1.94
N SER A 63 12.16 -1.27 -1.47
CA SER A 63 13.16 -2.01 -2.24
C SER A 63 14.01 -2.89 -1.35
N THR A 64 14.34 -4.10 -1.80
CA THR A 64 15.29 -4.99 -1.10
C THR A 64 16.68 -4.96 -1.71
N ASN A 65 16.84 -4.45 -2.94
CA ASN A 65 18.05 -4.59 -3.74
C ASN A 65 18.47 -3.32 -4.50
N ASP A 66 17.75 -2.20 -4.37
CA ASP A 66 17.95 -0.96 -5.14
C ASP A 66 17.82 -1.08 -6.67
N GLU A 67 17.37 -2.22 -7.18
CA GLU A 67 17.10 -2.45 -8.60
C GLU A 67 15.60 -2.50 -8.89
N GLN A 68 14.82 -2.98 -7.93
CA GLN A 68 13.38 -3.12 -8.00
C GLN A 68 12.74 -2.23 -6.94
N PHE A 69 11.83 -1.37 -7.38
CA PHE A 69 11.10 -0.45 -6.53
C PHE A 69 9.61 -0.68 -6.73
N VAL A 70 8.90 -0.91 -5.63
CA VAL A 70 7.44 -1.00 -5.64
C VAL A 70 6.85 -0.01 -4.65
N SER A 71 5.75 0.62 -5.03
CA SER A 71 5.06 1.56 -4.16
C SER A 71 3.97 0.91 -3.31
N VAL A 72 3.63 1.55 -2.21
CA VAL A 72 2.42 1.35 -1.42
C VAL A 72 1.71 2.69 -1.39
N GLU A 73 0.51 2.71 -1.98
CA GLU A 73 -0.22 3.95 -2.25
C GLU A 73 -1.71 3.79 -1.97
N LEU A 74 -2.37 4.93 -1.78
CA LEU A 74 -3.82 5.03 -1.79
C LEU A 74 -4.30 5.27 -3.23
N GLY A 75 -4.96 4.26 -3.82
CA GLY A 75 -5.63 4.40 -5.10
C GLY A 75 -7.07 4.89 -4.94
N ILE A 76 -7.60 5.56 -5.97
CA ILE A 76 -9.02 5.89 -6.10
C ILE A 76 -9.55 5.27 -7.39
N ASP A 77 -10.72 4.64 -7.33
CA ASP A 77 -11.42 4.12 -8.51
C ASP A 77 -12.92 4.39 -8.42
N THR A 78 -13.62 4.38 -9.55
CA THR A 78 -15.07 4.61 -9.61
C THR A 78 -15.81 3.31 -9.91
N ILE A 79 -16.61 2.85 -8.95
CA ILE A 79 -17.39 1.60 -9.05
C ILE A 79 -18.87 1.94 -8.92
N LYS A 80 -19.66 1.55 -9.92
CA LYS A 80 -21.11 1.83 -9.99
C LYS A 80 -21.45 3.32 -9.76
N GLY A 81 -20.59 4.22 -10.28
CA GLY A 81 -20.76 5.67 -10.17
C GLY A 81 -20.33 6.28 -8.84
N ARG A 82 -19.73 5.52 -7.92
CA ARG A 82 -19.18 6.02 -6.65
C ARG A 82 -17.67 5.87 -6.61
N ARG A 83 -16.97 6.87 -6.06
CA ARG A 83 -15.52 6.82 -5.86
C ARG A 83 -15.18 6.04 -4.61
N HIS A 84 -14.21 5.16 -4.70
CA HIS A 84 -13.75 4.36 -3.59
C HIS A 84 -12.22 4.33 -3.48
N ILE A 85 -11.70 4.20 -2.27
CA ILE A 85 -10.26 4.09 -1.99
C ILE A 85 -9.78 2.66 -1.77
N TYR A 86 -8.62 2.29 -2.30
CA TYR A 86 -8.07 0.94 -2.18
C TYR A 86 -6.55 0.95 -2.15
N PRO A 87 -5.90 -0.05 -1.51
CA PRO A 87 -4.46 -0.12 -1.53
C PRO A 87 -3.99 -0.44 -2.96
N VAL A 88 -2.92 0.23 -3.36
CA VAL A 88 -2.29 0.06 -4.67
C VAL A 88 -0.82 -0.22 -4.48
N THR A 89 -0.33 -1.19 -5.25
CA THR A 89 1.09 -1.50 -5.36
C THR A 89 1.47 -1.46 -6.83
N ARG A 90 2.47 -0.65 -7.17
CA ARG A 90 2.93 -0.44 -8.55
C ARG A 90 4.44 -0.51 -8.63
N LYS A 91 4.94 -0.87 -9.81
CA LYS A 91 6.35 -0.66 -10.15
C LYS A 91 6.64 0.84 -10.15
N ILE A 92 7.74 1.22 -9.52
CA ILE A 92 8.35 2.55 -9.67
C ILE A 92 9.61 2.39 -10.53
N ASP A 93 9.82 3.33 -11.45
CA ASP A 93 11.03 3.33 -12.27
C ASP A 93 12.26 3.61 -11.38
N LYS A 94 13.34 2.83 -11.58
CA LYS A 94 14.57 3.01 -10.82
C LYS A 94 15.23 4.35 -11.11
N ASP A 95 14.98 4.92 -12.28
CA ASP A 95 15.53 6.22 -12.69
C ASP A 95 14.96 7.36 -11.84
N LEU A 96 13.83 7.14 -11.14
CA LEU A 96 13.25 8.07 -10.18
C LEU A 96 13.91 8.02 -8.80
N LYS A 97 14.86 7.10 -8.54
CA LYS A 97 15.55 6.99 -7.24
C LYS A 97 16.14 8.33 -6.74
N PRO A 98 16.72 9.21 -7.58
CA PRO A 98 17.21 10.51 -7.13
C PRO A 98 16.12 11.45 -6.60
N GLU A 99 14.85 11.21 -6.96
CA GLU A 99 13.68 11.98 -6.52
C GLU A 99 13.04 11.38 -5.25
N MET A 100 13.51 10.22 -4.81
CA MET A 100 13.00 9.54 -3.62
C MET A 100 13.71 10.03 -2.36
N GLU A 101 12.94 10.37 -1.33
CA GLU A 101 13.44 10.63 0.01
C GLU A 101 13.62 9.31 0.76
N TYR A 102 14.83 9.04 1.25
CA TYR A 102 15.09 7.85 2.05
C TYR A 102 14.59 8.00 3.48
N LEU A 103 13.77 7.05 3.93
CA LEU A 103 13.08 7.09 5.23
C LEU A 103 13.64 6.10 6.25
N GLY A 104 14.38 5.08 5.81
CA GLY A 104 15.02 4.13 6.71
C GLY A 104 15.06 2.70 6.18
N VAL A 105 15.32 1.76 7.10
CA VAL A 105 15.32 0.33 6.82
C VAL A 105 14.46 -0.39 7.83
N ILE A 106 13.71 -1.37 7.36
CA ILE A 106 12.97 -2.32 8.19
C ILE A 106 13.34 -3.75 7.81
N GLU A 107 13.15 -4.67 8.75
CA GLU A 107 13.18 -6.11 8.50
C GLU A 107 11.75 -6.64 8.63
N ALA A 108 11.23 -7.23 7.56
CA ALA A 108 9.86 -7.72 7.50
C ALA A 108 9.72 -8.80 6.42
N THR A 109 8.61 -9.51 6.40
CA THR A 109 8.20 -10.28 5.22
C THR A 109 7.36 -9.41 4.30
N GLY A 110 7.36 -9.69 2.99
CA GLY A 110 6.49 -8.99 2.06
C GLY A 110 5.01 -9.15 2.39
N GLU A 111 4.62 -10.31 2.91
CA GLU A 111 3.26 -10.59 3.40
C GLU A 111 2.84 -9.67 4.55
N ASP A 112 3.72 -9.45 5.53
CA ASP A 112 3.45 -8.55 6.66
C ASP A 112 3.26 -7.10 6.18
N LEU A 113 4.07 -6.65 5.23
CA LEU A 113 3.97 -5.31 4.65
C LEU A 113 2.65 -5.11 3.88
N ILE A 114 2.25 -6.09 3.06
CA ILE A 114 0.95 -6.08 2.35
C ILE A 114 -0.20 -6.02 3.34
N ALA A 115 -0.13 -6.81 4.41
CA ALA A 115 -1.20 -6.90 5.38
C ALA A 115 -1.34 -5.63 6.22
N LYS A 116 -0.23 -5.00 6.60
CA LYS A 116 -0.24 -3.67 7.24
C LYS A 116 -0.87 -2.62 6.33
N ALA A 117 -0.57 -2.63 5.02
CA ALA A 117 -1.21 -1.71 4.07
C ALA A 117 -2.73 -1.90 4.02
N ILE A 118 -3.20 -3.16 4.02
CA ILE A 118 -4.63 -3.47 4.05
C ILE A 118 -5.26 -3.05 5.38
N ALA A 119 -4.59 -3.27 6.52
CA ALA A 119 -5.08 -2.85 7.84
C ALA A 119 -5.24 -1.35 7.92
N VAL A 120 -4.20 -0.61 7.51
CA VAL A 120 -4.24 0.86 7.46
C VAL A 120 -5.41 1.32 6.61
N MET A 121 -5.69 0.67 5.47
CA MET A 121 -6.84 1.00 4.64
C MET A 121 -8.18 0.73 5.35
N LYS A 122 -8.32 -0.41 6.05
CA LYS A 122 -9.55 -0.74 6.80
C LYS A 122 -9.87 0.31 7.87
N HIS A 123 -8.85 0.82 8.55
CA HIS A 123 -9.01 1.86 9.57
C HIS A 123 -8.92 3.28 9.00
N PHE A 124 -8.74 3.42 7.68
CA PHE A 124 -8.61 4.71 7.03
C PHE A 124 -9.94 5.46 7.04
N GLY A 125 -11.06 4.79 6.78
CA GLY A 125 -12.36 5.44 6.65
C GLY A 125 -12.52 6.17 5.32
N ARG A 126 -13.36 7.21 5.26
CA ARG A 126 -13.63 7.95 4.01
C ARG A 126 -12.47 8.87 3.66
N TYR A 127 -12.04 8.83 2.41
CA TYR A 127 -11.07 9.80 1.90
C TYR A 127 -11.68 11.19 1.86
N PHE A 128 -10.91 12.16 2.32
CA PHE A 128 -11.21 13.57 2.12
C PHE A 128 -9.92 14.34 1.79
N MET A 129 -9.92 15.08 0.67
CA MET A 129 -8.71 15.72 0.14
C MET A 129 -8.01 16.63 1.17
N PHE A 130 -8.78 17.36 1.98
CA PHE A 130 -8.25 18.31 2.97
C PHE A 130 -8.01 17.68 4.36
N GLY A 131 -8.18 16.37 4.50
CA GLY A 131 -7.86 15.61 5.70
C GLY A 131 -8.33 14.16 5.60
N ASN A 132 -7.48 13.20 5.98
CA ASN A 132 -7.64 11.78 5.66
C ASN A 132 -7.46 11.50 4.15
N ASN A 133 -6.27 11.83 3.63
CA ASN A 133 -5.89 11.76 2.22
C ASN A 133 -4.69 10.82 1.96
N CYS A 134 -4.10 10.87 0.75
CA CYS A 134 -2.97 9.99 0.40
C CYS A 134 -1.73 10.18 1.29
N HIS A 135 -1.52 11.38 1.85
CA HIS A 135 -0.43 11.65 2.79
C HIS A 135 -0.70 10.99 4.13
N ASP A 136 -1.93 11.11 4.65
CA ASP A 136 -2.35 10.46 5.90
C ASP A 136 -2.23 8.93 5.79
N PHE A 137 -2.57 8.37 4.63
CA PHE A 137 -2.41 6.93 4.39
C PHE A 137 -0.94 6.52 4.45
N CYS A 138 -0.06 7.25 3.75
CA CYS A 138 1.38 7.00 3.77
C CYS A 138 1.95 7.10 5.18
N ASP A 139 1.53 8.11 5.93
CA ASP A 139 2.01 8.35 7.30
C ASP A 139 1.56 7.24 8.27
N ARG A 140 0.31 6.79 8.18
CA ARG A 140 -0.19 5.64 8.97
C ARG A 140 0.48 4.33 8.55
N TYR A 141 0.81 4.18 7.26
CA TYR A 141 1.57 3.02 6.79
C TYR A 141 3.01 3.02 7.32
N LEU A 142 3.69 4.17 7.31
CA LEU A 142 5.03 4.32 7.91
C LEU A 142 5.04 4.01 9.41
N GLU A 143 4.00 4.45 10.12
CA GLU A 143 3.79 4.11 11.53
C GLU A 143 3.57 2.60 11.72
N ALA A 144 2.71 1.99 10.90
CA ALA A 144 2.43 0.54 10.99
C ALA A 144 3.69 -0.31 10.75
N ILE A 145 4.63 0.14 9.91
CA ILE A 145 5.90 -0.55 9.65
C ILE A 145 7.04 -0.11 10.60
N GLY A 146 6.78 0.78 11.56
CA GLY A 146 7.73 1.15 12.61
C GLY A 146 8.76 2.22 12.24
N LEU A 147 8.49 3.03 11.21
CA LEU A 147 9.37 4.14 10.78
C LEU A 147 8.91 5.53 11.24
N LYS A 148 7.85 5.63 12.04
CA LYS A 148 7.40 6.86 12.71
C LYS A 148 7.27 6.57 14.21
N GLU A 149 7.72 7.47 15.08
CA GLU A 149 7.52 7.32 16.54
C GLU A 149 6.01 7.23 16.84
N ALA A 150 5.60 6.10 17.42
CA ALA A 150 4.28 5.50 17.24
C ALA A 150 3.10 6.14 18.01
N GLN A 151 1.94 6.23 17.38
CA GLN A 151 0.68 5.73 17.93
C GLN A 151 0.49 4.25 17.56
N THR A 152 0.09 3.47 18.55
CA THR A 152 0.10 2.01 18.57
C THR A 152 -0.94 1.37 17.67
N VAL A 153 -0.51 0.42 16.82
CA VAL A 153 -1.38 -0.59 16.19
C VAL A 153 -2.03 -1.43 17.29
N THR A 154 -3.36 -1.58 17.27
CA THR A 154 -4.09 -2.28 18.34
C THR A 154 -4.01 -3.80 18.15
N ASP A 155 -4.19 -4.58 19.23
CA ASP A 155 -4.16 -6.05 19.14
C ASP A 155 -5.32 -6.62 18.30
N ALA A 156 -6.42 -5.88 18.15
CA ALA A 156 -7.51 -6.23 17.24
C ALA A 156 -7.08 -6.15 15.76
N ASP A 157 -6.28 -5.14 15.41
CA ASP A 157 -5.76 -4.95 14.06
C ASP A 157 -4.81 -6.10 13.70
N LYS A 158 -3.96 -6.53 14.65
CA LYS A 158 -3.04 -7.67 14.46
C LYS A 158 -3.80 -8.97 14.14
N VAL A 159 -4.90 -9.25 14.83
CA VAL A 159 -5.72 -10.45 14.59
C VAL A 159 -6.44 -10.38 13.24
N GLY A 160 -6.98 -9.21 12.88
CA GLY A 160 -7.62 -8.98 11.57
C GLY A 160 -6.64 -9.12 10.41
N ILE A 161 -5.42 -8.60 10.56
CA ILE A 161 -4.29 -8.72 9.62
C ILE A 161 -3.93 -10.18 9.39
N SER A 162 -3.73 -10.98 10.45
CA SER A 162 -3.39 -12.39 10.32
C SER A 162 -4.48 -13.20 9.59
N ALA A 163 -5.76 -12.89 9.81
CA ALA A 163 -6.86 -13.54 9.09
C ALA A 163 -6.90 -13.19 7.59
N ILE A 164 -6.60 -11.93 7.24
CA ILE A 164 -6.52 -11.46 5.84
C ILE A 164 -5.31 -12.06 5.12
N ILE A 165 -4.15 -12.12 5.78
CA ILE A 165 -2.95 -12.80 5.25
C ILE A 165 -3.31 -14.26 4.94
N ALA A 166 -3.92 -14.96 5.91
CA ALA A 166 -4.29 -16.37 5.75
C ALA A 166 -5.30 -16.61 4.61
N SER A 167 -6.12 -15.62 4.23
CA SER A 167 -7.03 -15.70 3.08
C SER A 167 -6.39 -15.30 1.75
N ILE A 168 -5.36 -14.45 1.76
CA ILE A 168 -4.64 -13.98 0.55
C ILE A 168 -3.56 -14.98 0.10
N ILE A 169 -2.86 -15.59 1.06
CA ILE A 169 -1.75 -16.53 0.83
C ILE A 169 -2.14 -17.69 -0.10
N PRO A 170 -3.24 -18.44 0.12
CA PRO A 170 -3.61 -19.55 -0.75
C PRO A 170 -3.83 -19.14 -2.20
N GLY A 171 -4.30 -17.92 -2.46
CA GLY A 171 -4.49 -17.37 -3.80
C GLY A 171 -3.17 -17.07 -4.51
N LEU A 172 -2.17 -16.53 -3.83
CA LEU A 172 -0.82 -16.30 -4.39
C LEU A 172 -0.10 -17.63 -4.68
N PHE A 173 -0.20 -18.61 -3.79
CA PHE A 173 0.40 -19.93 -3.98
C PHE A 173 -0.30 -20.80 -5.04
N ALA A 174 -1.61 -20.65 -5.25
CA ALA A 174 -2.33 -21.37 -6.30
C ALA A 174 -1.88 -20.98 -7.72
N PHE A 175 -1.31 -19.78 -7.91
CA PHE A 175 -0.75 -19.32 -9.18
C PHE A 175 0.75 -19.63 -9.37
N LYS A 176 1.43 -20.22 -8.38
CA LYS A 176 2.82 -20.71 -8.49
C LYS A 176 2.93 -22.14 -9.10
N ARG A 177 1.91 -22.62 -9.83
CA ARG A 177 1.93 -23.92 -10.52
C ARG A 177 2.23 -23.78 -12.02
#